data_AF-A0A8S2SI68-F1
#
_entry.id   AF-A0A8S2SI68-F1
#
_cell.length_a   1.000
_cell.length_b   1.000
_cell.length_c   1.000
_cell.angle_alpha   90.00
_cell.angle_beta   90.00
_cell.angle_gamma   90.00
#
_symmetry.space_group_name_H-M   'P 1'
#
loop_
_entity.id
_entity.type
_entity.pdbx_description
1 polymer ?
#
loop_
_entity_poly.entity_id
_entity_poly.type
_entity_poly.pdbx_seq_one_letter_code
_entity_poly.pdbx_strand_id
1 'polypeptide(L)'
;MLLSSWCNEKRSVIVLFYESVLLGHAHASAIHDAIIDAFAIDGIKLKHLLMLGRDNPNVNISLENLIEEEMKKVESHLLKIGGCNLHVVHSGFKAGWMYFL
;
A
#
# COMPACT_ATOMS: atom_id res chain seq x y z
N MET A 1 -7.40 -1.46 -3.63
CA MET A 1 -6.52 -0.29 -3.52
C MET A 1 -7.37 0.95 -3.31
N LEU A 2 -7.05 1.68 -2.25
CA LEU A 2 -7.62 3.00 -1.98
C LEU A 2 -6.57 4.04 -2.36
N LEU A 3 -6.97 5.06 -3.11
CA LEU A 3 -6.11 6.20 -3.45
C LEU A 3 -6.53 7.39 -2.60
N SER A 4 -5.57 7.93 -1.84
CA SER A 4 -5.78 9.13 -1.03
C SER A 4 -5.03 10.31 -1.65
N SER A 5 -5.73 11.40 -1.95
CA SER A 5 -5.12 12.61 -2.52
C SER A 5 -5.74 13.87 -1.95
N TRP A 6 -4.98 14.97 -1.98
CA TRP A 6 -5.48 16.28 -1.56
C TRP A 6 -6.39 16.89 -2.64
N CYS A 7 -7.62 17.26 -2.26
CA CYS A 7 -8.56 17.96 -3.13
C CYS A 7 -8.60 19.45 -2.76
N ASN A 8 -8.17 20.31 -3.68
CA ASN A 8 -8.15 21.77 -3.46
C ASN A 8 -9.55 22.37 -3.29
N GLU A 9 -10.54 21.90 -4.05
CA GLU A 9 -11.92 22.38 -3.96
C GLU A 9 -12.55 22.08 -2.60
N LYS A 10 -12.36 20.85 -2.10
CA LYS A 10 -12.90 20.42 -0.81
C LYS A 10 -12.00 20.74 0.38
N ARG A 11 -10.81 21.31 0.13
CA ARG A 11 -9.76 21.59 1.12
C ARG A 11 -9.52 20.43 2.10
N SER A 12 -9.52 19.20 1.57
CA SER A 12 -9.43 17.98 2.37
C SER A 12 -8.80 16.85 1.56
N VAL A 13 -8.29 15.85 2.29
CA VAL A 13 -7.88 14.58 1.67
C VAL A 13 -9.14 13.81 1.29
N ILE A 14 -9.25 13.43 0.03
CA ILE A 14 -10.29 12.53 -0.46
C ILE A 14 -9.70 11.13 -0.61
N VAL A 15 -10.52 10.12 -0.32
CA VAL A 15 -10.17 8.72 -0.51
C VAL A 15 -11.11 8.15 -1.57
N LEU A 16 -10.53 7.59 -2.62
CA LEU A 16 -11.25 6.99 -3.72
C LEU A 16 -10.97 5.49 -3.73
N PHE A 17 -12.01 4.71 -3.96
CA PHE A 17 -11.82 3.33 -4.38
C PHE A 17 -11.27 3.34 -5.79
N TYR A 18 -10.08 2.80 -5.95
CA TYR A 18 -9.42 2.75 -7.25
C TYR A 18 -9.76 1.44 -7.96
N GLU A 19 -9.32 0.32 -7.38
CA GLU A 19 -9.63 -1.01 -7.89
C GLU A 19 -9.46 -2.05 -6.79
N SER A 20 -10.11 -3.21 -6.89
CA SER A 20 -9.79 -4.38 -6.07
C SER A 20 -9.33 -5.52 -6.96
N VAL A 21 -8.11 -6.00 -6.69
CA VAL A 21 -7.61 -7.25 -7.28
C VAL A 21 -7.89 -8.37 -6.28
N LEU A 22 -8.35 -9.53 -6.74
CA LEU A 22 -8.52 -10.72 -5.91
C LEU A 22 -7.15 -11.34 -5.60
N LEU A 23 -6.61 -10.95 -4.45
CA LEU A 23 -5.29 -11.35 -3.98
C LEU A 23 -5.37 -12.63 -3.14
N GLY A 24 -5.62 -13.78 -3.78
CA GLY A 24 -5.55 -15.09 -3.12
C GLY A 24 -4.14 -15.44 -2.63
N HIS A 25 -3.59 -16.60 -3.00
CA HIS A 25 -2.14 -16.89 -2.85
C HIS A 25 -1.27 -16.04 -3.81
N ALA A 26 -1.59 -14.76 -3.95
CA ALA A 26 -0.92 -13.85 -4.87
C ALA A 26 0.47 -13.48 -4.33
N HIS A 27 1.47 -13.58 -5.20
CA HIS A 27 2.82 -13.13 -4.92
C HIS A 27 2.91 -11.61 -5.07
N ALA A 28 3.88 -11.00 -4.37
CA ALA A 28 4.10 -9.55 -4.42
C ALA A 28 4.29 -9.01 -5.85
N SER A 29 4.89 -9.80 -6.75
CA SER A 29 5.06 -9.45 -8.16
C SER A 29 3.74 -9.27 -8.90
N ALA A 30 2.75 -10.13 -8.66
CA ALA A 30 1.45 -10.01 -9.30
C ALA A 30 0.71 -8.74 -8.86
N ILE A 31 0.87 -8.34 -7.58
CA ILE A 31 0.29 -7.10 -7.06
C ILE A 31 1.02 -5.89 -7.64
N HIS A 32 2.36 -5.97 -7.73
CA HIS A 32 3.18 -4.95 -8.35
C HIS A 32 2.74 -4.68 -9.79
N ASP A 33 2.66 -5.72 -10.62
CA ASP A 33 2.31 -5.57 -12.04
C ASP A 33 0.92 -4.94 -12.19
N ALA A 34 -0.06 -5.39 -11.39
CA ALA A 34 -1.39 -4.81 -11.38
C ALA A 34 -1.40 -3.30 -11.02
N ILE A 35 -0.58 -2.87 -10.06
CA ILE A 35 -0.47 -1.45 -9.69
C ILE A 35 0.16 -0.64 -10.83
N ILE A 36 1.26 -1.13 -11.41
CA ILE A 36 1.98 -0.44 -12.49
C ILE A 36 1.10 -0.34 -13.73
N ASP A 37 0.43 -1.42 -14.11
CA ASP A 37 -0.46 -1.46 -15.26
C ASP A 37 -1.64 -0.50 -15.08
N ALA A 38 -2.27 -0.48 -13.90
CA ALA A 38 -3.37 0.43 -13.64
C ALA A 38 -2.91 1.91 -13.71
N PHE A 39 -1.75 2.23 -13.15
CA PHE A 39 -1.18 3.57 -13.25
C PHE A 39 -0.86 3.95 -14.69
N ALA A 40 -0.34 3.01 -15.49
CA ALA A 40 -0.05 3.23 -16.90
C ALA A 40 -1.33 3.48 -17.72
N ILE A 41 -2.38 2.68 -17.50
CA ILE A 41 -3.69 2.80 -18.17
C ILE A 41 -4.31 4.18 -17.90
N ASP A 42 -4.25 4.66 -16.66
CA ASP A 42 -4.85 5.94 -16.27
C ASP A 42 -3.90 7.14 -16.46
N GLY A 43 -2.69 6.92 -16.99
CA GLY A 43 -1.69 7.97 -17.20
C GLY A 43 -1.16 8.60 -15.92
N ILE A 44 -1.26 7.89 -14.78
CA ILE A 44 -0.74 8.33 -13.49
C ILE A 44 0.77 8.14 -13.46
N LYS A 45 1.51 9.24 -13.34
CA LYS A 45 2.96 9.18 -13.22
C LYS A 45 3.35 8.63 -11.86
N LEU A 46 4.16 7.57 -11.85
CA LEU A 46 4.62 6.91 -10.63
C LEU A 46 5.26 7.89 -9.62
N LYS A 47 5.99 8.90 -10.09
CA LYS A 47 6.58 9.96 -9.23
C LYS A 47 5.57 10.77 -8.38
N HIS A 48 4.27 10.68 -8.66
CA HIS A 48 3.23 11.31 -7.85
C HIS A 48 2.79 10.42 -6.68
N LEU A 49 3.23 9.16 -6.63
CA LEU A 49 3.00 8.27 -5.52
C LEU A 49 3.87 8.68 -4.33
N LEU A 50 3.22 9.08 -3.23
CA LEU A 50 3.93 9.51 -2.02
C LEU A 50 4.28 8.34 -1.11
N MET A 51 3.35 7.41 -0.88
CA MET A 51 3.50 6.32 0.07
C MET A 51 2.57 5.15 -0.26
N LEU A 52 2.89 3.98 0.27
CA LEU A 52 2.02 2.80 0.26
C LEU A 52 1.56 2.48 1.68
N GLY A 53 0.26 2.63 1.94
CA GLY A 53 -0.34 2.15 3.18
C GLY A 53 -0.48 0.63 3.14
N ARG A 54 0.17 -0.08 4.06
CA ARG A 54 0.18 -1.56 4.12
C ARG A 54 0.01 -2.12 5.54
N ASP A 55 -0.52 -3.33 5.64
CA ASP A 55 -0.51 -4.16 6.86
C ASP A 55 0.83 -4.88 7.06
N ASN A 56 1.04 -5.61 8.17
CA ASN A 56 2.38 -6.16 8.47
C ASN A 56 2.92 -7.41 7.71
N PRO A 57 2.11 -8.29 7.07
CA PRO A 57 2.59 -9.46 6.34
C PRO A 57 3.75 -9.24 5.34
N ASN A 58 4.56 -10.30 5.18
CA ASN A 58 5.77 -10.31 4.34
C ASN A 58 5.50 -9.92 2.88
N VAL A 59 4.40 -10.39 2.30
CA VAL A 59 4.04 -10.09 0.89
C VAL A 59 3.95 -8.59 0.65
N ASN A 60 3.36 -7.85 1.58
CA ASN A 60 3.19 -6.41 1.44
C ASN A 60 4.50 -5.64 1.70
N ILE A 61 5.45 -6.21 2.44
CA ILE A 61 6.80 -5.63 2.61
C ILE A 61 7.55 -5.80 1.29
N SER A 62 7.48 -7.00 0.71
CA SER A 62 8.07 -7.28 -0.59
C SER A 62 7.47 -6.38 -1.68
N LEU A 63 6.17 -6.15 -1.67
CA LEU A 63 5.51 -5.22 -2.60
C LEU A 63 6.05 -3.79 -2.45
N GLU A 64 6.13 -3.27 -1.22
CA GLU A 64 6.69 -1.94 -0.97
C GLU A 64 8.11 -1.82 -1.50
N ASN A 65 8.94 -2.85 -1.31
CA ASN A 65 10.30 -2.88 -1.85
C ASN A 65 10.32 -2.91 -3.39
N LEU A 66 9.44 -3.67 -4.04
CA LEU A 66 9.35 -3.69 -5.51
C LEU A 66 8.97 -2.32 -6.06
N ILE A 67 7.97 -1.66 -5.48
CA ILE A 67 7.56 -0.31 -5.90
C ILE A 67 8.65 0.72 -5.61
N GLU A 68 9.39 0.58 -4.50
CA GLU A 68 10.54 1.44 -4.20
C GLU A 68 11.63 1.34 -5.28
N GLU A 69 11.89 0.15 -5.83
CA GLU A 69 12.82 0.00 -6.97
C GLU A 69 12.31 0.68 -8.25
N GLU A 70 11.00 0.67 -8.51
CA GLU A 70 10.41 1.43 -9.63
C GLU A 70 10.49 2.95 -9.40
N MET A 71 10.27 3.41 -8.16
CA MET A 71 10.39 4.82 -7.78
C MET A 71 11.80 5.37 -8.02
N LYS A 72 12.84 4.57 -7.71
CA LYS A 72 14.24 4.94 -7.96
C LYS A 72 14.54 5.19 -9.43
N LYS A 73 13.90 4.45 -10.35
CA LYS A 73 14.06 4.64 -11.81
C LYS A 73 13.52 5.99 -12.28
N VAL A 74 12.62 6.61 -11.52
CA VAL A 74 12.07 7.95 -11.78
C VAL A 74 12.62 8.99 -10.79
N GLU A 75 13.80 8.73 -10.22
CA GLU A 75 14.53 9.62 -9.29
C GLU A 75 13.66 10.04 -8.08
N SER A 76 12.86 9.13 -7.56
CA SER A 76 11.96 9.35 -6.44
C SER A 76 12.01 8.20 -5.42
N HIS A 77 11.35 8.38 -4.27
CA HIS A 77 11.34 7.44 -3.15
C HIS A 77 9.99 7.45 -2.46
N LEU A 78 9.57 6.30 -1.91
CA LEU A 78 8.39 6.24 -1.06
C LEU A 78 8.70 6.82 0.32
N LEU A 79 7.74 7.58 0.86
CA LEU A 79 7.73 7.92 2.27
C LEU A 79 7.32 6.70 3.09
N LYS A 80 8.30 6.06 3.74
CA LYS A 80 8.09 4.87 4.58
C LYS A 80 7.59 5.26 5.97
N ILE A 81 6.30 5.05 6.22
CA ILE A 81 5.65 5.29 7.52
C ILE A 81 5.45 4.03 8.36
N GLY A 82 5.93 2.88 7.88
CA GLY A 82 5.76 1.59 8.54
C GLY A 82 4.40 0.96 8.24
N GLY A 83 4.13 -0.19 8.85
CA GLY A 83 2.87 -0.91 8.63
C GLY A 83 1.73 -0.47 9.55
N CYS A 84 0.56 -1.06 9.31
CA CYS A 84 -0.68 -0.72 9.99
C CYS A 84 -0.62 -0.95 11.52
N ASN A 85 -0.79 0.12 12.30
CA ASN A 85 -0.81 0.07 13.77
C ASN A 85 -1.95 -0.82 14.32
N LEU A 86 -3.07 -0.96 13.61
CA LEU A 86 -4.15 -1.87 14.05
C LEU A 86 -3.68 -3.33 14.11
N HIS A 87 -2.76 -3.74 13.23
CA HIS A 87 -2.23 -5.11 13.27
C HIS A 87 -1.43 -5.38 14.54
N VAL A 88 -0.70 -4.39 15.05
CA VAL A 88 0.04 -4.49 16.32
C VAL A 88 -0.94 -4.66 17.48
N VAL A 89 -1.97 -3.80 17.55
CA VAL A 89 -2.99 -3.86 18.61
C VAL A 89 -3.75 -5.19 18.57
N HIS A 90 -4.21 -5.61 17.39
CA HIS A 90 -4.93 -6.87 17.21
C HIS A 90 -4.08 -8.09 17.60
N SER A 91 -2.81 -8.11 17.19
CA SER A 91 -1.89 -9.21 17.53
C SER A 91 -1.59 -9.25 19.02
N GLY A 92 -1.41 -8.09 19.65
CA GLY A 92 -1.21 -7.98 21.10
C GLY A 92 -2.42 -8.47 21.90
N PHE A 93 -3.63 -8.06 21.49
CA PHE A 93 -4.87 -8.53 22.11
C PHE A 93 -5.04 -10.06 21.96
N LYS A 94 -4.81 -10.59 20.75
CA LYS A 94 -4.87 -12.03 20.49
C LYS A 94 -3.84 -12.81 21.32
N ALA A 95 -2.60 -12.33 21.41
CA ALA A 95 -1.57 -12.96 22.22
C ALA A 95 -1.98 -12.98 23.70
N GLY A 96 -2.45 -11.85 24.23
CA GLY A 96 -2.97 -11.76 25.59
C GLY A 96 -4.10 -12.76 25.84
N TRP A 97 -5.08 -12.85 24.93
CA TRP A 97 -6.16 -13.82 25.02
C TRP A 97 -5.66 -15.27 25.03
N MET A 98 -4.66 -15.60 24.20
CA MET A 98 -4.06 -16.94 24.17
C MET A 98 -3.30 -17.31 25.44
N TYR A 99 -2.87 -16.35 26.27
CA TYR A 99 -2.25 -16.62 27.57
C TYR A 99 -3.27 -16.88 28.69
N PHE A 100 -4.55 -16.56 28.47
CA PHE A 100 -5.64 -16.76 29.45
C PHE A 100 -6.45 -18.05 29.23
N LEU A 101 -6.13 -18.85 28.21
CA LEU A 101 -6.66 -20.18 27.92
C LEU A 101 -5.56 -21.23 28.07
#